data_AF-A0A395HHY0-F1
#
_entry.id   AF-A0A395HHY0-F1
#
_cell.length_a   1.000
_cell.length_b   1.000
_cell.length_c   1.000
_cell.angle_alpha   90.00
_cell.angle_beta   90.00
_cell.angle_gamma   90.00
#
_symmetry.space_group_name_H-M   'P 1'
#
loop_
_entity.id
_entity.type
_entity.pdbx_description
1 polymer ?
#
loop_
_entity_poly.entity_id
_entity_poly.type
_entity_poly.pdbx_seq_one_letter_code
_entity_poly.pdbx_strand_id
1 'polypeptide(L)'
;METARFYTNDSDLLILGLYGVFLGYQLCNKTRSYRPRHPALFWHVLAGLIELVLYYRNPQCGRGAVIACWVHSFTSLALVKGLPNGYPPHTRPVYQAGSLMRSALVVHAYITQTAMDYHSSIMPLHGFVYTRALIFLLGTMGPTRSFVKNVNSPFVYAQSVLGAALISVSHCRGSWPVPAYLVLVHGLGKLSLRVQEKYQSCR
;
A
#
# COMPACT_ATOMS: atom_id res chain seq x y z
N MET A 1 4.81 10.42 31.19
CA MET A 1 5.94 9.86 30.40
C MET A 1 5.70 10.24 28.96
N GLU A 2 6.32 11.32 28.50
CA GLU A 2 6.32 11.66 27.08
C GLU A 2 7.18 10.64 26.35
N THR A 3 6.54 9.68 25.68
CA THR A 3 7.22 8.79 24.75
C THR A 3 7.64 9.61 23.54
N ALA A 4 8.88 10.09 23.55
CA ALA A 4 9.46 10.81 22.42
C ALA A 4 9.31 9.96 21.15
N ARG A 5 8.43 10.37 20.24
CA ARG A 5 8.43 9.89 18.85
C ARG A 5 9.79 10.27 18.28
N PHE A 6 10.52 9.29 17.77
CA PHE A 6 11.79 9.48 17.07
C PHE A 6 11.60 10.49 15.92
N TYR A 7 12.61 11.34 15.69
CA TYR A 7 12.55 12.36 14.65
C TYR A 7 12.66 11.68 13.28
N THR A 8 11.56 11.64 12.52
CA THR A 8 11.59 11.37 11.08
C THR A 8 11.23 12.64 10.33
N ASN A 9 11.55 12.69 9.04
CA ASN A 9 11.12 13.79 8.17
C ASN A 9 9.62 13.71 7.81
N ASP A 10 8.87 12.78 8.41
CA ASP A 10 7.46 12.55 8.10
C ASP A 10 6.58 13.40 8.99
N SER A 11 5.73 14.21 8.37
CA SER A 11 4.69 14.92 9.09
C SER A 11 3.47 14.02 9.25
N ASP A 12 3.30 13.45 10.44
CA ASP A 12 2.10 12.68 10.80
C ASP A 12 0.81 13.48 10.54
N LEU A 13 0.86 14.80 10.74
CA LEU A 13 -0.26 15.70 10.50
C LEU A 13 -0.63 15.76 9.00
N LEU A 14 0.36 15.81 8.11
CA LEU A 14 0.11 15.76 6.66
C LEU A 14 -0.47 14.41 6.25
N ILE A 15 0.10 13.30 6.75
CA ILE A 15 -0.37 11.95 6.42
C ILE A 15 -1.82 11.76 6.88
N LEU A 16 -2.12 12.10 8.14
CA LEU A 16 -3.48 12.02 8.69
C LEU A 16 -4.46 12.98 7.99
N GLY A 17 -4.00 14.19 7.64
CA GLY A 17 -4.78 15.14 6.84
C GLY A 17 -5.15 14.56 5.48
N LEU A 18 -4.22 13.89 4.79
CA LEU A 18 -4.50 13.20 3.53
C LEU A 18 -5.50 12.06 3.69
N TYR A 19 -5.39 11.24 4.76
CA TYR A 19 -6.41 10.23 5.07
C TYR A 19 -7.80 10.88 5.24
N GLY A 20 -7.89 12.00 5.96
CA GLY A 20 -9.13 12.74 6.15
C GLY A 20 -9.73 13.25 4.83
N VAL A 21 -8.91 13.88 3.99
CA VAL A 21 -9.34 14.39 2.66
C VAL A 21 -9.86 13.26 1.77
N PHE A 22 -9.14 12.14 1.67
CA PHE A 22 -9.57 11.03 0.82
C PHE A 22 -10.76 10.26 1.40
N LEU A 23 -10.89 10.17 2.72
CA LEU A 23 -12.08 9.63 3.35
C LEU A 23 -13.31 10.49 3.02
N GLY A 24 -13.21 11.81 3.19
CA GLY A 24 -14.27 12.75 2.81
C GLY A 24 -14.65 12.63 1.33
N TYR A 25 -13.65 12.60 0.44
CA TYR A 25 -13.88 12.40 -0.99
C TYR A 25 -14.63 11.08 -1.28
N GLN A 26 -14.24 9.98 -0.65
CA GLN A 26 -14.87 8.67 -0.84
C GLN A 26 -16.31 8.62 -0.32
N LEU A 27 -16.58 9.29 0.82
CA LEU A 27 -17.92 9.38 1.40
C LEU A 27 -18.86 10.21 0.51
N CYS A 28 -18.39 11.36 0.01
CA CYS A 28 -19.17 12.23 -0.88
C CYS A 28 -19.47 11.61 -2.25
N ASN A 29 -18.57 10.75 -2.76
CA ASN A 29 -18.70 10.12 -4.08
C ASN A 29 -19.17 8.66 -4.04
N LYS A 30 -19.68 8.20 -2.90
CA LYS A 30 -20.06 6.80 -2.64
C LYS A 30 -21.05 6.22 -3.65
N THR A 31 -21.94 7.05 -4.21
CA THR A 31 -22.95 6.65 -5.21
C THR A 31 -22.40 6.53 -6.63
N ARG A 32 -21.26 7.14 -6.94
CA ARG A 32 -20.66 7.14 -8.31
C ARG A 32 -19.52 6.14 -8.50
N SER A 33 -18.91 5.63 -7.43
CA SER A 33 -17.73 4.74 -7.47
C SER A 33 -17.99 3.35 -6.89
N TYR A 34 -19.17 2.77 -7.13
CA TYR A 34 -19.49 1.44 -6.62
C TYR A 34 -18.81 0.35 -7.46
N ARG A 35 -17.67 -0.16 -6.99
CA ARG A 35 -17.07 -1.43 -7.46
C ARG A 35 -17.66 -2.60 -6.67
N PRO A 36 -17.71 -3.82 -7.26
CA PRO A 36 -18.27 -4.99 -6.58
C PRO A 36 -17.62 -5.21 -5.21
N ARG A 37 -18.45 -5.44 -4.19
CA ARG A 37 -18.01 -5.76 -2.82
C ARG A 37 -17.25 -7.08 -2.85
N HIS A 38 -15.93 -7.01 -2.77
CA HIS A 38 -15.13 -8.18 -2.43
C HIS A 38 -15.14 -8.35 -0.91
N PRO A 39 -15.46 -9.53 -0.34
CA PRO A 39 -15.54 -9.72 1.10
C PRO A 39 -14.23 -9.41 1.83
N ALA A 40 -13.08 -9.65 1.18
CA ALA A 40 -11.77 -9.29 1.73
C ALA A 40 -11.55 -7.77 1.87
N LEU A 41 -12.29 -6.93 1.14
CA LEU A 41 -12.12 -5.47 1.20
C LEU A 41 -12.47 -4.91 2.57
N PHE A 42 -13.53 -5.43 3.19
CA PHE A 42 -13.94 -5.01 4.53
C PHE A 42 -12.84 -5.32 5.55
N TRP A 43 -12.35 -6.56 5.57
CA TRP A 43 -11.28 -7.01 6.45
C TRP A 43 -9.95 -6.28 6.19
N HIS A 44 -9.66 -5.98 4.93
CA HIS A 44 -8.49 -5.20 4.53
C HIS A 44 -8.51 -3.81 5.16
N VAL A 45 -9.61 -3.06 4.98
CA VAL A 45 -9.74 -1.71 5.54
C VAL A 45 -9.74 -1.74 7.07
N LEU A 46 -10.48 -2.67 7.68
CA LEU A 46 -10.56 -2.79 9.12
C LEU A 46 -9.19 -3.10 9.75
N ALA A 47 -8.45 -4.06 9.19
CA ALA A 47 -7.13 -4.42 9.69
C ALA A 47 -6.13 -3.26 9.56
N GLY A 48 -6.15 -2.53 8.43
CA GLY A 48 -5.30 -1.36 8.24
C GLY A 48 -5.61 -0.23 9.23
N LEU A 49 -6.89 0.02 9.51
CA LEU A 49 -7.30 1.00 10.52
C LEU A 49 -6.87 0.60 11.93
N ILE A 50 -7.05 -0.66 12.31
CA ILE A 50 -6.61 -1.17 13.62
C ILE A 50 -5.10 -1.01 13.77
N GLU A 51 -4.33 -1.40 12.76
CA GLU A 51 -2.87 -1.27 12.77
C GLU A 51 -2.42 0.19 12.92
N LEU A 52 -3.05 1.14 12.21
CA LEU A 52 -2.79 2.57 12.35
C LEU A 52 -3.10 3.09 13.75
N VAL A 53 -4.25 2.71 14.32
CA VAL A 53 -4.64 3.12 15.68
C VAL A 53 -3.63 2.59 16.70
N LEU A 54 -3.19 1.34 16.56
CA LEU A 54 -2.17 0.76 17.43
C LEU A 54 -0.83 1.50 17.31
N TYR A 55 -0.40 1.81 16.08
CA TYR A 55 0.83 2.55 15.83
C TYR A 55 0.82 3.96 16.42
N TYR A 56 -0.26 4.72 16.20
CA TYR A 56 -0.34 6.09 16.72
C TYR A 56 -0.52 6.14 18.24
N ARG A 57 -1.06 5.08 18.85
CA ARG A 57 -1.25 4.97 20.30
C ARG A 57 -0.01 4.49 21.04
N ASN A 58 0.77 3.56 20.46
CA ASN A 58 1.93 2.97 21.11
C ASN A 58 3.11 2.85 20.13
N PRO A 59 4.30 3.41 20.48
CA PRO A 59 5.49 3.30 19.64
C PRO A 59 6.07 1.88 19.53
N GLN A 60 5.64 0.91 20.36
CA GLN A 60 6.11 -0.47 20.32
C GLN A 60 5.20 -1.39 19.51
N CYS A 61 5.81 -2.30 18.74
CA CYS A 61 5.09 -3.29 17.94
C CYS A 61 4.52 -4.40 18.84
N GLY A 62 3.21 -4.36 19.09
CA GLY A 62 2.49 -5.39 19.84
C GLY A 62 1.98 -6.55 18.96
N ARG A 63 1.60 -7.66 19.59
CA ARG A 63 1.00 -8.83 18.89
C ARG A 63 -0.21 -8.45 18.03
N GLY A 64 -1.02 -7.52 18.51
CA GLY A 64 -2.18 -7.02 17.76
C GLY A 64 -1.79 -6.33 16.44
N ALA A 65 -0.66 -5.61 16.42
CA ALA A 65 -0.16 -4.95 15.21
C ALA A 65 0.34 -5.99 14.18
N VAL A 66 1.02 -7.03 14.64
CA VAL A 66 1.45 -8.15 13.78
C VAL A 66 0.25 -8.85 13.14
N ILE A 67 -0.76 -9.20 13.94
CA ILE A 67 -1.99 -9.86 13.44
C ILE A 67 -2.71 -8.93 12.45
N ALA A 68 -2.87 -7.65 12.78
CA ALA A 68 -3.51 -6.68 11.90
C ALA A 68 -2.74 -6.53 10.58
N CYS A 69 -1.42 -6.40 10.61
CA CYS A 69 -0.59 -6.34 9.42
C CYS A 69 -0.72 -7.61 8.57
N TRP A 70 -0.73 -8.81 9.17
CA TRP A 70 -0.88 -10.05 8.43
C TRP A 70 -2.26 -10.20 7.79
N VAL A 71 -3.33 -9.86 8.51
CA VAL A 71 -4.69 -9.83 7.95
C VAL A 71 -4.76 -8.84 6.80
N HIS A 72 -4.19 -7.64 6.97
CA HIS A 72 -4.14 -6.62 5.92
C HIS A 72 -3.36 -7.10 4.69
N SER A 73 -2.16 -7.67 4.88
CA SER A 73 -1.33 -8.20 3.80
C SER A 73 -1.99 -9.40 3.10
N PHE A 74 -2.62 -10.31 3.83
CA PHE A 74 -3.32 -11.46 3.24
C PHE A 74 -4.53 -11.02 2.41
N THR A 75 -5.35 -10.13 2.97
CA THR A 75 -6.52 -9.60 2.25
C THR A 75 -6.11 -8.77 1.04
N SER A 76 -4.98 -8.05 1.10
CA SER A 76 -4.37 -7.37 -0.05
C SER A 76 -4.05 -8.36 -1.17
N LEU A 77 -3.35 -9.46 -0.86
CA LEU A 77 -3.04 -10.50 -1.85
C LEU A 77 -4.30 -11.12 -2.47
N ALA A 78 -5.36 -11.31 -1.68
CA ALA A 78 -6.65 -11.79 -2.18
C ALA A 78 -7.29 -10.79 -3.16
N LEU A 79 -7.29 -9.49 -2.82
CA LEU A 79 -7.85 -8.43 -3.65
C LEU A 79 -7.09 -8.25 -4.98
N VAL A 80 -5.77 -8.45 -4.97
CA VAL A 80 -4.91 -8.29 -6.14
C VAL A 80 -5.23 -9.30 -7.25
N LYS A 81 -5.68 -10.51 -6.90
CA LYS A 81 -6.06 -11.55 -7.88
C LYS A 81 -7.15 -11.05 -8.84
N GLY A 82 -8.13 -10.33 -8.31
CA GLY A 82 -9.25 -9.78 -9.06
C GLY A 82 -9.04 -8.34 -9.52
N LEU A 83 -7.85 -7.76 -9.38
CA LEU A 83 -7.63 -6.34 -9.66
C LEU A 83 -7.76 -6.06 -11.17
N PRO A 84 -8.76 -5.25 -11.60
CA PRO A 84 -8.96 -4.89 -13.00
C PRO A 84 -8.28 -3.56 -13.36
N ASN A 85 -7.78 -2.82 -12.37
CA ASN A 85 -7.25 -1.47 -12.56
C ASN A 85 -5.80 -1.48 -12.97
N GLY A 86 -5.44 -0.53 -13.83
CA GLY A 86 -4.07 -0.36 -14.28
C GLY A 86 -3.68 -1.40 -15.32
N TYR A 87 -2.37 -1.63 -15.43
CA TYR A 87 -1.82 -2.70 -16.23
C TYR A 87 -1.49 -3.89 -15.30
N PRO A 88 -2.27 -4.98 -15.31
CA PRO A 88 -2.13 -6.06 -14.33
C PRO A 88 -0.72 -6.67 -14.20
N PRO A 89 0.03 -6.89 -15.29
CA PRO A 89 1.39 -7.42 -15.20
C PRO A 89 2.37 -6.55 -14.42
N HIS A 90 2.14 -5.23 -14.34
CA HIS A 90 3.00 -4.31 -13.58
C HIS A 90 2.43 -3.98 -12.21
N THR A 91 1.11 -3.81 -12.12
CA THR A 91 0.45 -3.39 -10.87
C THR A 91 0.35 -4.50 -9.83
N ARG A 92 0.06 -5.74 -10.24
CA ARG A 92 -0.10 -6.86 -9.30
C ARG A 92 1.20 -7.17 -8.55
N PRO A 93 2.38 -7.26 -9.19
CA PRO A 93 3.63 -7.50 -8.47
C PRO A 93 3.97 -6.39 -7.48
N VAL A 94 3.62 -5.13 -7.77
CA VAL A 94 3.83 -3.97 -6.87
C VAL A 94 3.03 -4.13 -5.58
N TYR A 95 1.74 -4.49 -5.68
CA TYR A 95 0.92 -4.78 -4.49
C TYR A 95 1.37 -6.03 -3.73
N GLN A 96 1.76 -7.09 -4.44
CA GLN A 96 2.22 -8.34 -3.85
C GLN A 96 3.53 -8.13 -3.08
N ALA A 97 4.51 -7.44 -3.68
CA ALA A 97 5.78 -7.11 -3.06
C ALA A 97 5.57 -6.30 -1.77
N GLY A 98 4.67 -5.30 -1.82
CA GLY A 98 4.33 -4.51 -0.64
C GLY A 98 3.75 -5.37 0.47
N SER A 99 2.83 -6.28 0.13
CA SER A 99 2.19 -7.17 1.11
C SER A 99 3.20 -8.14 1.75
N LEU A 100 4.14 -8.69 0.98
CA LEU A 100 5.19 -9.58 1.50
C LEU A 100 6.22 -8.83 2.36
N MET A 101 6.71 -7.70 1.86
CA MET A 101 7.70 -6.88 2.56
C MET A 101 7.18 -6.41 3.91
N ARG A 102 5.91 -5.99 3.98
CA ARG A 102 5.26 -5.60 5.24
C ARG A 102 5.18 -6.72 6.26
N SER A 103 4.79 -7.91 5.83
CA SER A 103 4.72 -9.08 6.71
C SER A 103 6.08 -9.42 7.31
N ALA A 104 7.18 -9.22 6.57
CA ALA A 104 8.53 -9.39 7.09
C ALA A 104 8.93 -8.23 8.04
N LEU A 105 8.68 -6.97 7.65
CA LEU A 105 9.04 -5.80 8.45
C LEU A 105 8.32 -5.76 9.80
N VAL A 106 7.04 -6.13 9.87
CA VAL A 106 6.29 -6.12 11.14
C VAL A 106 6.79 -7.20 12.11
N VAL A 107 7.24 -8.35 11.58
CA VAL A 107 7.84 -9.42 12.39
C VAL A 107 9.21 -8.98 12.90
N HIS A 108 10.03 -8.36 12.04
CA HIS A 108 11.29 -7.77 12.46
C HIS A 108 11.08 -6.73 13.57
N ALA A 109 10.12 -5.81 13.39
CA ALA A 109 9.75 -4.81 14.39
C ALA A 109 9.25 -5.43 15.70
N TYR A 110 8.54 -6.55 15.64
CA TYR A 110 8.09 -7.29 16.82
C TYR A 110 9.25 -7.98 17.54
N ILE A 111 10.31 -8.39 16.84
CA ILE A 111 11.49 -9.00 17.45
C ILE A 111 12.39 -7.92 18.08
N THR A 112 12.65 -6.84 17.35
CA THR A 112 13.59 -5.80 17.79
C THR A 112 12.96 -4.82 18.79
N GLN A 113 11.63 -4.72 18.81
CA GLN A 113 10.87 -3.82 19.67
C GLN A 113 11.31 -2.34 19.57
N THR A 114 11.90 -1.96 18.44
CA THR A 114 12.30 -0.56 18.20
C THR A 114 11.20 0.21 17.48
N ALA A 115 11.00 1.45 17.90
CA ALA A 115 9.97 2.31 17.31
C ALA A 115 10.26 2.65 15.83
N MET A 116 11.55 2.75 15.45
CA MET A 116 12.00 2.93 14.06
C MET A 116 11.65 1.75 13.15
N ASP A 117 11.79 0.52 13.66
CA ASP A 117 11.47 -0.67 12.86
C ASP A 117 9.96 -0.81 12.74
N TYR A 118 9.21 -0.46 13.78
CA TYR A 118 7.75 -0.44 13.71
C TYR A 118 7.26 0.61 12.69
N HIS A 119 7.80 1.82 12.74
CA HIS A 119 7.58 2.85 11.73
C HIS A 119 7.84 2.36 10.31
N SER A 120 8.97 1.70 10.08
CA SER A 120 9.32 1.15 8.76
C SER A 120 8.28 0.12 8.28
N SER A 121 7.68 -0.66 9.19
CA SER A 121 6.60 -1.60 8.81
C SER A 121 5.29 -0.90 8.42
N ILE A 122 5.04 0.30 8.96
CA ILE A 122 3.86 1.12 8.72
C ILE A 122 3.99 1.95 7.45
N MET A 123 5.19 2.38 7.07
CA MET A 123 5.36 3.24 5.88
C MET A 123 4.69 2.67 4.62
N PRO A 124 4.88 1.38 4.25
CA PRO A 124 4.12 0.69 3.20
C PRO A 124 2.58 0.77 3.29
N LEU A 125 2.00 0.92 4.48
CA LEU A 125 0.55 1.15 4.67
C LEU A 125 0.12 2.51 4.14
N HIS A 126 0.92 3.54 4.37
CA HIS A 126 0.69 4.89 3.87
C HIS A 126 0.81 4.99 2.35
N GLY A 127 1.40 3.99 1.68
CA GLY A 127 1.40 3.86 0.23
C GLY A 127 0.01 3.95 -0.40
N PHE A 128 -1.06 3.59 0.32
CA PHE A 128 -2.44 3.82 -0.13
C PHE A 128 -2.76 5.31 -0.32
N VAL A 129 -2.44 6.14 0.68
CA VAL A 129 -2.69 7.60 0.63
C VAL A 129 -1.83 8.25 -0.45
N TYR A 130 -0.56 7.86 -0.54
CA TYR A 130 0.33 8.35 -1.59
C TYR A 130 -0.17 7.97 -2.98
N THR A 131 -0.72 6.76 -3.14
CA THR A 131 -1.32 6.34 -4.42
C THR A 131 -2.48 7.24 -4.79
N ARG A 132 -3.36 7.59 -3.84
CA ARG A 132 -4.50 8.49 -4.10
C ARG A 132 -4.05 9.90 -4.44
N ALA A 133 -3.06 10.43 -3.72
CA ALA A 133 -2.47 11.74 -4.01
C ALA A 133 -1.86 11.77 -5.41
N LEU A 134 -1.08 10.75 -5.79
CA LEU A 134 -0.49 10.66 -7.12
C LEU A 134 -1.54 10.47 -8.22
N ILE A 135 -2.59 9.66 -8.02
CA ILE A 135 -3.67 9.53 -9.00
C ILE A 135 -4.34 10.89 -9.24
N PHE A 136 -4.60 11.64 -8.18
CA PHE A 136 -5.18 12.98 -8.29
C PHE A 136 -4.23 13.92 -9.04
N LEU A 137 -2.98 14.00 -8.61
CA LEU A 137 -1.96 14.87 -9.20
C LEU A 137 -1.72 14.53 -10.68
N LEU A 138 -1.35 13.29 -10.99
CA LEU A 138 -1.13 12.84 -12.38
C LEU A 138 -2.41 12.90 -13.22
N GLY A 139 -3.58 12.74 -12.60
CA GLY A 139 -4.87 12.93 -13.26
C GLY A 139 -5.10 14.37 -13.75
N THR A 140 -4.58 15.37 -13.04
CA THR A 140 -4.63 16.78 -13.49
C THR A 140 -3.64 17.10 -14.62
N MET A 141 -2.61 16.27 -14.80
CA MET A 141 -1.56 16.45 -15.81
C MET A 141 -1.64 15.44 -16.96
N GLY A 142 -2.75 14.69 -17.06
CA GLY A 142 -2.89 13.65 -18.07
C GLY A 142 -3.04 14.18 -19.50
N PRO A 143 -2.96 13.29 -20.51
CA PRO A 143 -2.90 13.67 -21.93
C PRO A 143 -4.21 14.26 -22.48
N THR A 144 -5.28 14.31 -21.68
CA THR A 144 -6.58 14.87 -22.08
C THR A 144 -7.00 15.99 -21.15
N ARG A 145 -7.87 16.90 -21.63
CA ARG A 145 -8.47 17.95 -20.78
C ARG A 145 -9.49 17.41 -19.76
N SER A 146 -9.90 16.15 -19.87
CA SER A 146 -10.88 15.54 -18.97
C SER A 146 -10.20 14.88 -17.78
N PHE A 147 -10.35 15.49 -16.60
CA PHE A 147 -9.86 14.95 -15.33
C PHE A 147 -10.37 13.51 -15.10
N VAL A 148 -11.68 13.28 -15.32
CA VAL A 148 -12.30 11.96 -15.14
C VAL A 148 -11.67 10.90 -16.04
N LYS A 149 -11.34 11.25 -17.30
CA LYS A 149 -10.68 10.33 -18.22
C LYS A 149 -9.25 10.02 -17.78
N ASN A 150 -8.52 11.04 -17.31
CA ASN A 150 -7.14 10.89 -16.88
C ASN A 150 -7.02 10.05 -15.59
N VAL A 151 -7.83 10.32 -14.55
CA VAL A 151 -7.76 9.57 -13.27
C VAL A 151 -8.16 8.10 -13.40
N ASN A 152 -8.99 7.77 -14.40
CA ASN A 152 -9.38 6.39 -14.71
C ASN A 152 -8.42 5.71 -15.70
N SER A 153 -7.36 6.39 -16.16
CA SER A 153 -6.38 5.82 -17.07
C SER A 153 -5.60 4.68 -16.40
N PRO A 154 -5.49 3.50 -17.05
CA PRO A 154 -4.65 2.42 -16.57
C PRO A 154 -3.17 2.82 -16.37
N PHE A 155 -2.67 3.73 -17.22
CA PHE A 155 -1.30 4.23 -17.14
C PHE A 155 -1.09 5.07 -15.88
N VAL A 156 -1.97 6.06 -15.64
CA VAL A 156 -1.92 6.92 -14.44
C VAL A 156 -2.00 6.06 -13.18
N TYR A 157 -2.89 5.07 -13.18
CA TYR A 157 -3.02 4.14 -12.05
C TYR A 157 -1.74 3.34 -11.82
N ALA A 158 -1.15 2.74 -12.87
CA ALA A 158 0.06 1.94 -12.75
C ALA A 158 1.27 2.76 -12.26
N GLN A 159 1.47 3.95 -12.82
CA GLN A 159 2.54 4.86 -12.40
C GLN A 159 2.35 5.35 -10.96
N SER A 160 1.12 5.69 -10.58
CA SER A 160 0.82 6.14 -9.21
C SER A 160 1.06 5.04 -8.18
N VAL A 161 0.67 3.79 -8.48
CA VAL A 161 0.85 2.66 -7.58
C VAL A 161 2.34 2.35 -7.37
N LEU A 162 3.14 2.32 -8.44
CA LEU A 162 4.59 2.12 -8.32
C LEU A 162 5.27 3.30 -7.61
N GLY A 163 4.97 4.53 -8.03
CA GLY A 163 5.56 5.74 -7.44
C GLY A 163 5.24 5.87 -5.95
N ALA A 164 3.99 5.63 -5.55
CA ALA A 164 3.57 5.66 -4.16
C ALA A 164 4.27 4.60 -3.32
N ALA A 165 4.43 3.39 -3.86
CA ALA A 165 5.16 2.33 -3.18
C ALA A 165 6.64 2.70 -2.98
N LEU A 166 7.28 3.32 -3.97
CA LEU A 166 8.67 3.77 -3.85
C LEU A 166 8.84 4.91 -2.84
N ILE A 167 7.96 5.92 -2.87
CA ILE A 167 7.94 6.99 -1.85
C ILE A 167 7.81 6.35 -0.47
N SER A 168 6.78 5.55 -0.29
CA SER A 168 6.50 4.86 0.96
C SER A 168 7.68 4.03 1.47
N VAL A 169 8.27 3.17 0.65
CA VAL A 169 9.40 2.32 1.03
C VAL A 169 10.68 3.13 1.27
N SER A 170 10.84 4.30 0.64
CA SER A 170 12.00 5.17 0.87
C SER A 170 12.03 5.81 2.26
N HIS A 171 10.88 5.86 2.94
CA HIS A 171 10.79 6.30 4.34
C HIS A 171 11.14 5.18 5.35
N CYS A 172 11.33 3.93 4.89
CA CYS A 172 11.80 2.85 5.74
C CYS A 172 13.27 3.07 6.14
N ARG A 173 13.65 2.56 7.32
CA ARG A 173 15.02 2.65 7.83
C ARG A 173 16.02 1.90 6.92
N GLY A 174 17.07 2.62 6.52
CA GLY A 174 18.23 2.10 5.79
C GLY A 174 18.15 2.32 4.28
N SER A 175 19.24 2.04 3.56
CA SER A 175 19.31 2.18 2.09
C SER A 175 18.83 0.93 1.32
N TRP A 176 18.63 -0.19 2.03
CA TRP A 176 18.21 -1.47 1.47
C TRP A 176 16.71 -1.63 1.13
N PRO A 177 15.73 -0.92 1.74
CA PRO A 177 14.31 -1.17 1.51
C PRO A 177 13.89 -1.01 0.04
N VAL A 178 14.33 0.07 -0.62
CA VAL A 178 14.02 0.34 -2.03
C VAL A 178 14.57 -0.73 -2.97
N PRO A 179 15.88 -1.09 -2.94
CA PRO A 179 16.39 -2.14 -3.81
C PRO A 179 15.76 -3.51 -3.50
N ALA A 180 15.53 -3.85 -2.23
CA ALA A 180 14.84 -5.09 -1.86
C ALA A 180 13.41 -5.14 -2.42
N TYR A 181 12.69 -4.02 -2.32
CA TYR A 181 11.35 -3.89 -2.89
C TYR A 181 11.35 -4.09 -4.41
N LEU A 182 12.27 -3.44 -5.14
CA LEU A 182 12.38 -3.57 -6.59
C LEU A 182 12.72 -5.01 -7.01
N VAL A 183 13.62 -5.68 -6.29
CA VAL A 183 13.93 -7.10 -6.52
C VAL A 183 12.69 -7.98 -6.29
N LEU A 184 11.92 -7.74 -5.23
CA LEU A 184 10.66 -8.46 -4.97
C LEU A 184 9.64 -8.22 -6.10
N VAL A 185 9.44 -6.98 -6.53
CA VAL A 185 8.53 -6.64 -7.64
C VAL A 185 8.95 -7.37 -8.91
N HIS A 186 10.23 -7.32 -9.25
CA HIS A 186 10.75 -8.00 -10.43
C HIS A 186 10.57 -9.52 -10.35
N GLY A 187 10.95 -10.13 -9.22
CA GLY A 187 10.83 -11.57 -8.99
C GLY A 187 9.37 -12.05 -9.08
N LEU A 188 8.44 -11.33 -8.44
CA LEU A 188 7.01 -11.64 -8.49
C LEU A 188 6.42 -11.46 -9.90
N GLY A 189 6.86 -10.43 -10.64
CA GLY A 189 6.48 -10.25 -12.03
C GLY A 189 6.92 -11.42 -12.91
N LYS A 190 8.19 -11.84 -12.80
CA LYS A 190 8.71 -13.01 -13.54
C LYS A 190 8.04 -14.31 -13.13
N LEU A 191 7.75 -14.51 -11.84
CA LEU A 191 7.04 -15.68 -11.35
C LEU A 191 5.62 -15.74 -11.92
N SER A 192 4.90 -14.61 -11.93
CA SER A 192 3.55 -14.54 -12.50
C SER A 192 3.53 -14.92 -13.98
N LEU A 193 4.53 -14.48 -14.76
CA LEU A 193 4.66 -14.85 -16.17
C LEU A 193 4.89 -16.36 -16.34
N ARG A 194 5.83 -16.95 -15.59
CA ARG A 194 6.11 -18.39 -15.65
C ARG A 194 4.90 -19.25 -15.28
N VAL A 195 4.15 -18.84 -14.26
CA VAL A 195 2.92 -19.53 -13.84
C VAL A 195 1.86 -19.45 -14.96
N GLN A 196 1.73 -18.30 -15.62
CA GLN A 196 0.80 -18.12 -16.73
C GLN A 196 1.20 -18.97 -17.95
N GLU A 197 2.48 -18.98 -18.32
CA GLU A 197 3.02 -19.80 -19.41
C GLU A 197 2.73 -21.30 -19.17
N LYS A 198 3.01 -21.79 -17.95
CA LYS A 198 2.73 -23.18 -17.58
C LYS A 198 1.24 -23.51 -17.65
N TYR A 199 0.39 -22.62 -17.15
CA TYR A 199 -1.06 -22.81 -17.18
C TYR A 199 -1.61 -22.85 -18.62
N GLN A 200 -1.08 -22.00 -19.50
CA GLN A 200 -1.44 -22.00 -20.93
C GLN A 200 -0.92 -23.22 -21.67
N SER A 201 0.27 -23.72 -21.34
CA SER A 201 0.83 -24.93 -21.96
C SER A 201 0.12 -26.22 -21.56
N CYS A 202 -0.58 -26.24 -20.41
CA CYS A 202 -1.37 -27.39 -19.95
C CYS A 202 -2.83 -27.38 -20.48
N ARG A 203 -3.20 -26.39 -21.29
CA ARG A 203 -4.55 -26.23 -21.86
C ARG A 203 -4.54 -26.46 -23.35
#